data_AF-A0A2H3BGZ6-F1
#
_entry.id   AF-A0A2H3BGZ6-F1
#
_cell.length_a   1.000
_cell.length_b   1.000
_cell.length_c   1.000
_cell.angle_alpha   90.00
_cell.angle_beta   90.00
_cell.angle_gamma   90.00
#
_symmetry.space_group_name_H-M   'P 1'
#
loop_
_entity.id
_entity.type
_entity.pdbx_description
1 polymer ?
#
loop_
_entity_poly.entity_id
_entity_poly.type
_entity_poly.pdbx_seq_one_letter_code
_entity_poly.pdbx_strand_id
1 'polypeptide(L)'
;MRVEYVLQNPMYRRESPSLSIHFAVNGNVGPCLLDVLRKQVIIDGARNTVFEDCGWNRTKWVLDWPGLEMDCIGLWCHDVNGKPLTRDALIREIGAQIGQIMRESKAGNPKYRQSIHTPPCWRFENIDFRDIRLVSLNYYNGVWVPTLAVTRHQ
;
A
#
# COMPACT_ATOMS: atom_id res chain seq x y z
N MET A 1 -20.45 -3.49 -10.18
CA MET A 1 -19.05 -3.27 -9.75
C MET A 1 -19.07 -2.50 -8.45
N ARG A 2 -18.51 -3.05 -7.36
CA ARG A 2 -18.49 -2.39 -6.03
C ARG A 2 -17.05 -2.15 -5.61
N VAL A 3 -16.72 -0.90 -5.31
CA VAL A 3 -15.42 -0.50 -4.77
C VAL A 3 -15.49 -0.54 -3.25
N GLU A 4 -14.54 -1.22 -2.62
CA GLU A 4 -14.40 -1.26 -1.16
C GLU A 4 -13.01 -0.82 -0.72
N TYR A 5 -12.95 -0.01 0.33
CA TYR A 5 -11.70 0.44 0.92
C TYR A 5 -11.21 -0.53 1.99
N VAL A 6 -9.90 -0.78 2.00
CA VAL A 6 -9.27 -1.74 2.90
C VAL A 6 -8.60 -1.00 4.05
N LEU A 7 -9.33 -0.91 5.17
CA LEU A 7 -8.82 -0.56 6.50
C LEU A 7 -9.62 -1.40 7.49
N GLN A 8 -9.02 -2.46 8.04
CA GLN A 8 -9.69 -3.42 8.92
C GLN A 8 -9.33 -3.21 10.38
N ASN A 9 -8.12 -2.74 10.71
CA ASN A 9 -7.80 -2.49 12.10
C ASN A 9 -8.66 -1.32 12.63
N PRO A 10 -9.49 -1.50 13.68
CA PRO A 10 -10.30 -0.43 14.24
C PRO A 10 -9.49 0.79 14.67
N MET A 11 -8.22 0.59 15.05
CA MET A 11 -7.27 1.67 15.36
C MET A 11 -7.17 2.66 14.19
N TYR A 12 -6.89 2.16 12.99
CA TYR A 12 -6.72 3.01 11.80
C TYR A 12 -8.05 3.54 11.24
N ARG A 13 -9.16 2.85 11.52
CA ARG A 13 -10.50 3.28 11.08
C ARG A 13 -11.07 4.46 11.88
N ARG A 14 -10.73 4.54 13.17
CA ARG A 14 -11.32 5.54 14.09
C ARG A 14 -10.45 6.76 14.29
N GLU A 15 -9.14 6.63 14.06
CA GLU A 15 -8.19 7.71 14.21
C GLU A 15 -8.02 8.49 12.91
N SER A 16 -7.81 9.79 13.02
CA SER A 16 -7.38 10.61 11.90
C SER A 16 -5.87 10.44 11.71
N PRO A 17 -5.38 10.17 10.49
CA PRO A 17 -3.94 10.09 10.27
C PRO A 17 -3.28 11.44 10.51
N SER A 18 -2.07 11.45 11.09
CA SER A 18 -1.32 12.69 11.33
C SER A 18 -0.61 13.19 10.07
N LEU A 19 -0.33 12.30 9.11
CA LEU A 19 0.19 12.62 7.78
C LEU A 19 -0.49 11.73 6.73
N SER A 20 -0.66 12.24 5.52
CA SER A 20 -1.24 11.49 4.40
C SER A 20 -0.54 11.84 3.10
N ILE A 21 -0.17 10.80 2.35
CA ILE A 21 0.40 10.90 1.00
C ILE A 21 -0.61 10.32 0.03
N HIS A 22 -1.22 11.17 -0.79
CA HIS A 22 -2.19 10.73 -1.79
C HIS A 22 -1.52 10.43 -3.13
N PHE A 23 -2.03 9.41 -3.81
CA PHE A 23 -1.56 9.01 -5.13
C PHE A 23 -2.66 9.22 -6.16
N ALA A 24 -2.32 9.87 -7.26
CA ALA A 24 -3.22 10.14 -8.37
C ALA A 24 -2.48 10.08 -9.71
N VAL A 25 -3.23 9.85 -10.78
CA VAL A 25 -2.74 9.89 -12.17
C VAL A 25 -3.67 10.77 -12.98
N ASN A 26 -3.17 11.91 -13.47
CA ASN A 26 -3.94 12.90 -14.21
C ASN A 26 -5.20 13.34 -13.43
N GLY A 27 -5.03 13.60 -12.13
CA GLY A 27 -6.10 13.98 -11.21
C GLY A 27 -7.01 12.83 -10.73
N ASN A 28 -6.86 11.62 -11.28
CA ASN A 28 -7.66 10.47 -10.87
C ASN A 28 -7.01 9.72 -9.71
N VAL A 29 -7.72 9.62 -8.60
CA VAL A 29 -7.25 8.99 -7.36
C VAL A 29 -6.98 7.50 -7.54
N GLY A 30 -5.88 7.02 -6.98
CA GLY A 30 -5.58 5.60 -6.87
C GLY A 30 -5.16 4.98 -8.21
N PRO A 31 -3.86 5.05 -8.58
CA PRO A 31 -3.33 4.23 -9.67
C PRO A 31 -3.59 2.74 -9.44
N CYS A 32 -3.83 2.02 -10.53
CA CYS A 32 -3.94 0.57 -10.51
C CYS A 32 -2.61 -0.06 -10.09
N LEU A 33 -2.65 -1.03 -9.16
CA LEU A 33 -1.46 -1.70 -8.67
C LEU A 33 -0.72 -2.43 -9.79
N LEU A 34 -1.43 -3.04 -10.74
CA LEU A 34 -0.79 -3.68 -11.90
C LEU A 34 0.05 -2.68 -12.71
N ASP A 35 -0.46 -1.49 -12.96
CA ASP A 35 0.25 -0.48 -13.75
C ASP A 35 1.45 0.09 -12.99
N VAL A 36 1.34 0.26 -11.67
CA VAL A 36 2.46 0.62 -10.79
C VAL A 36 3.57 -0.43 -10.89
N LEU A 37 3.21 -1.71 -10.76
CA LEU A 37 4.14 -2.85 -10.83
C LEU A 37 4.82 -2.96 -12.21
N ARG A 38 4.08 -2.68 -13.29
CA ARG A 38 4.61 -2.67 -14.66
C ARG A 38 5.38 -1.41 -15.03
N LYS A 39 5.43 -0.43 -14.12
CA LYS A 39 6.00 0.89 -14.36
C LYS A 39 5.36 1.64 -15.54
N GLN A 40 4.05 1.46 -15.73
CA GLN A 40 3.28 2.02 -16.85
C GLN A 40 2.55 3.32 -16.51
N VAL A 41 2.69 3.82 -15.27
CA VAL A 41 2.08 5.08 -14.81
C VAL A 41 3.12 6.08 -14.34
N ILE A 42 2.79 7.36 -14.55
CA ILE A 42 3.46 8.53 -14.00
C ILE A 42 2.48 9.14 -12.99
N ILE A 43 2.89 9.23 -11.72
CA ILE A 43 2.03 9.75 -10.64
C ILE A 43 2.11 11.28 -10.58
N ASP A 44 1.00 11.91 -10.21
CA ASP A 44 0.93 13.35 -9.99
C ASP A 44 1.89 13.79 -8.88
N GLY A 45 2.74 14.78 -9.19
CA GLY A 45 3.82 15.20 -8.29
C GLY A 45 4.88 14.11 -8.08
N ALA A 46 5.15 13.27 -9.08
CA ALA A 46 6.13 12.17 -9.05
C ALA A 46 7.49 12.55 -8.43
N ARG A 47 7.96 13.79 -8.66
CA ARG A 47 9.25 14.29 -8.20
C ARG A 47 9.21 14.92 -6.80
N ASN A 48 8.03 15.08 -6.20
CA ASN A 48 7.92 15.63 -4.86
C ASN A 48 8.59 14.68 -3.87
N THR A 49 9.44 15.22 -3.02
CA THR A 49 10.04 14.52 -1.90
C THR A 49 8.98 14.33 -0.81
N VAL A 50 8.83 13.11 -0.29
CA VAL A 50 7.70 12.77 0.61
C VAL A 50 8.06 12.80 2.10
N PHE A 51 9.34 12.68 2.44
CA PHE A 51 9.82 12.60 3.83
C PHE A 51 10.86 13.66 4.18
N GLU A 52 11.16 14.57 3.26
CA GLU A 52 12.24 15.57 3.42
C GLU A 52 12.02 16.42 4.68
N ASP A 53 10.79 16.91 4.89
CA ASP A 53 10.45 17.74 6.04
C ASP A 53 10.35 16.95 7.36
N CYS A 54 10.35 15.62 7.32
CA CYS A 54 10.21 14.78 8.50
C CYS A 54 11.54 14.51 9.21
N GLY A 55 12.68 14.70 8.53
CA GLY A 55 14.01 14.40 9.09
C GLY A 55 14.24 12.91 9.41
N TRP A 56 13.45 12.00 8.83
CA TRP A 56 13.55 10.57 9.09
C TRP A 56 14.52 9.90 8.13
N ASN A 57 15.43 9.08 8.66
CA ASN A 57 16.27 8.20 7.82
C ASN A 57 15.53 6.91 7.43
N ARG A 58 14.74 6.38 8.36
CA ARG A 58 13.98 5.14 8.21
C ARG A 58 12.64 5.26 8.94
N THR A 59 11.62 4.69 8.35
CA THR A 59 10.29 4.54 8.95
C THR A 59 9.79 3.12 8.77
N LYS A 60 8.52 2.86 9.02
CA LYS A 60 7.91 1.54 8.87
C LYS A 60 6.47 1.64 8.38
N TRP A 61 6.02 0.61 7.70
CA TRP A 61 4.65 0.48 7.22
C TRP A 61 4.11 -0.93 7.43
N VAL A 62 2.79 -1.09 7.39
CA VAL A 62 2.14 -2.40 7.49
C VAL A 62 0.98 -2.47 6.51
N LEU A 63 0.76 -3.63 5.90
CA LEU A 63 -0.42 -3.87 5.07
C LEU A 63 -1.58 -4.30 5.97
N ASP A 64 -2.55 -3.42 6.16
CA ASP A 64 -3.80 -3.76 6.83
C ASP A 64 -4.76 -4.42 5.84
N TRP A 65 -4.81 -5.75 5.84
CA TRP A 65 -5.62 -6.53 4.91
C TRP A 65 -6.48 -7.58 5.64
N PRO A 66 -7.74 -7.82 5.24
CA PRO A 66 -8.61 -8.77 5.93
C PRO A 66 -7.97 -10.15 6.09
N GLY A 67 -7.88 -10.56 7.36
CA GLY A 67 -7.33 -11.84 7.77
C GLY A 67 -5.83 -12.00 7.58
N LEU A 68 -5.09 -10.93 7.25
CA LEU A 68 -3.64 -10.93 7.24
C LEU A 68 -3.12 -10.31 8.55
N GLU A 69 -2.32 -11.07 9.28
CA GLU A 69 -1.53 -10.56 10.40
C GLU A 69 -0.06 -10.57 9.98
N MET A 70 0.61 -9.42 10.09
CA MET A 70 2.01 -9.29 9.72
C MET A 70 2.71 -8.19 10.54
N ASP A 71 4.02 -8.36 10.70
CA ASP A 71 4.86 -7.33 11.28
C ASP A 71 5.03 -6.14 10.34
N CYS A 72 5.37 -4.98 10.92
CA CYS A 72 5.75 -3.82 10.15
C CYS A 72 7.01 -4.09 9.30
N ILE A 73 7.00 -3.59 8.07
CA ILE A 73 8.14 -3.61 7.16
C ILE A 73 8.85 -2.26 7.24
N GLY A 74 10.18 -2.29 7.36
CA GLY A 74 10.98 -1.07 7.34
C GLY A 74 10.98 -0.42 5.97
N LEU A 75 10.84 0.90 5.94
CA LEU A 75 10.82 1.73 4.74
C LEU A 75 11.96 2.75 4.82
N TRP A 76 12.79 2.78 3.78
CA TRP A 76 13.84 3.79 3.65
C TRP A 76 13.23 5.12 3.23
N CYS A 77 13.63 6.21 3.87
CA CYS A 77 13.16 7.55 3.52
C CYS A 77 14.03 8.23 2.46
N HIS A 78 15.12 7.58 2.07
CA HIS A 78 16.10 8.05 1.09
C HIS A 78 16.40 6.96 0.06
N ASP A 79 16.85 7.37 -1.12
CA ASP A 79 17.37 6.47 -2.14
C ASP A 79 18.79 5.97 -1.81
N VAL A 80 19.34 5.12 -2.67
CA VAL A 80 20.69 4.55 -2.52
C VAL A 80 21.81 5.60 -2.54
N ASN A 81 21.53 6.81 -3.01
CA ASN A 81 22.47 7.94 -3.05
C ASN A 81 22.25 8.92 -1.89
N GLY A 82 21.37 8.60 -0.94
CA GLY A 82 21.03 9.46 0.20
C GLY A 82 20.06 10.60 -0.12
N LYS A 83 19.50 10.67 -1.34
CA LYS A 83 18.51 11.69 -1.69
C LYS A 83 17.14 11.33 -1.11
N PRO A 84 16.36 12.30 -0.61
CA PRO A 84 15.02 12.03 -0.12
C PRO A 84 14.17 11.26 -1.14
N LEU A 85 13.40 10.30 -0.66
CA LEU A 85 12.55 9.47 -1.52
C LEU A 85 11.52 10.35 -2.22
N THR A 86 11.37 10.16 -3.52
CA THR A 86 10.32 10.83 -4.29
C THR A 86 9.00 10.09 -4.14
N ARG A 87 7.89 10.77 -4.42
CA ARG A 87 6.55 10.18 -4.41
C ARG A 87 6.45 8.98 -5.36
N ASP A 88 7.07 9.09 -6.54
CA ASP A 88 7.14 8.00 -7.52
C ASP A 88 7.91 6.79 -6.99
N ALA A 89 9.07 7.02 -6.36
CA ALA A 89 9.86 5.94 -5.78
C ALA A 89 9.10 5.27 -4.61
N LEU A 90 8.44 6.07 -3.75
CA LEU A 90 7.63 5.55 -2.65
C LEU A 90 6.50 4.64 -3.12
N ILE A 91 5.69 5.08 -4.09
CA ILE A 91 4.57 4.25 -4.55
C ILE A 91 5.04 2.94 -5.19
N ARG A 92 6.19 2.97 -5.89
CA ARG A 92 6.75 1.78 -6.53
C ARG A 92 7.26 0.79 -5.49
N GLU A 93 7.92 1.28 -4.44
CA GLU A 93 8.37 0.48 -3.32
C GLU A 93 7.19 -0.19 -2.62
N ILE A 94 6.19 0.60 -2.19
CA ILE A 94 4.99 0.08 -1.52
C ILE A 94 4.23 -0.90 -2.43
N GLY A 95 4.03 -0.54 -3.71
CA GLY A 95 3.35 -1.40 -4.68
C GLY A 95 4.09 -2.72 -4.91
N ALA A 96 5.41 -2.69 -5.05
CA ALA A 96 6.23 -3.88 -5.21
C ALA A 96 6.14 -4.81 -4.00
N GLN A 97 6.23 -4.26 -2.79
CA GLN A 97 6.14 -5.03 -1.56
C GLN A 97 4.73 -5.60 -1.32
N ILE A 98 3.65 -4.86 -1.61
CA ILE A 98 2.28 -5.41 -1.60
C ILE A 98 2.17 -6.56 -2.59
N GLY A 99 2.63 -6.37 -3.83
CA GLY A 99 2.61 -7.42 -4.84
C GLY A 99 3.41 -8.66 -4.43
N GLN A 100 4.52 -8.49 -3.72
CA GLN A 100 5.31 -9.59 -3.17
C GLN A 100 4.57 -10.34 -2.06
N ILE A 101 4.00 -9.62 -1.08
CA ILE A 101 3.19 -10.21 0.00
C ILE A 101 2.07 -11.07 -0.58
N MET A 102 1.33 -10.55 -1.57
CA MET A 102 0.24 -11.27 -2.23
C MET A 102 0.73 -12.53 -2.95
N ARG A 103 1.85 -12.46 -3.69
CA ARG A 103 2.43 -13.63 -4.38
C ARG A 103 2.89 -14.70 -3.41
N GLU A 104 3.59 -14.30 -2.36
CA GLU A 104 4.11 -15.22 -1.35
C GLU A 104 2.98 -15.87 -0.54
N SER A 105 1.92 -15.12 -0.23
CA SER A 105 0.72 -15.68 0.39
C SER A 105 0.06 -16.74 -0.51
N LYS A 106 -0.10 -16.45 -1.81
CA LYS A 106 -0.60 -17.42 -2.81
C LYS A 106 0.27 -18.66 -2.93
N ALA A 107 1.58 -18.52 -2.73
CA ALA A 107 2.53 -19.64 -2.70
C ALA A 107 2.53 -20.42 -1.37
N GLY A 108 1.71 -20.02 -0.40
CA GLY A 108 1.57 -20.70 0.89
C GLY A 108 2.60 -20.31 1.94
N ASN A 109 3.35 -19.21 1.75
CA ASN A 109 4.33 -18.73 2.73
C ASN A 109 3.64 -18.49 4.10
N PRO A 110 4.05 -19.20 5.17
CA PRO A 110 3.46 -19.04 6.49
C PRO A 110 3.47 -17.61 7.02
N LYS A 111 4.48 -16.80 6.65
CA LYS A 111 4.61 -15.41 7.08
C LYS A 111 3.46 -14.51 6.60
N TYR A 112 2.88 -14.81 5.45
CA TYR A 112 1.80 -14.01 4.85
C TYR A 112 0.52 -14.82 4.68
N ARG A 113 0.36 -15.88 5.48
CA ARG A 113 -0.81 -16.73 5.43
C ARG A 113 -2.02 -15.95 5.97
N GLN A 114 -3.08 -15.88 5.17
CA GLN A 114 -4.34 -15.33 5.62
C GLN A 114 -5.07 -16.33 6.52
N SER A 115 -5.81 -15.83 7.52
CA SER A 115 -6.68 -16.61 8.39
C SER A 115 -7.67 -17.44 7.57
N ILE A 116 -7.95 -18.66 8.01
CA ILE A 116 -8.93 -19.55 7.38
C ILE A 116 -10.35 -18.94 7.35
N HIS A 117 -10.63 -18.00 8.25
CA HIS A 117 -11.90 -17.29 8.36
C HIS A 117 -11.98 -16.06 7.43
N THR A 118 -10.93 -15.78 6.65
CA THR A 118 -10.96 -14.69 5.68
C THR A 118 -12.05 -14.94 4.64
N PRO A 119 -13.00 -13.99 4.44
CA PRO A 119 -14.03 -14.13 3.43
C PRO A 119 -13.41 -14.34 2.04
N PRO A 120 -13.97 -15.23 1.19
CA PRO A 120 -13.38 -15.55 -0.11
C PRO A 120 -13.06 -14.32 -0.98
N CYS A 121 -13.92 -13.30 -0.94
CA CYS A 121 -13.75 -12.04 -1.68
C CYS A 121 -12.57 -11.17 -1.21
N TRP A 122 -11.92 -11.53 -0.09
CA TRP A 122 -10.73 -10.88 0.45
C TRP A 122 -9.49 -11.78 0.45
N ARG A 123 -9.62 -13.02 -0.01
CA ARG A 123 -8.46 -13.91 -0.13
C ARG A 123 -7.64 -13.48 -1.33
N PHE A 124 -6.32 -13.40 -1.16
CA PHE A 124 -5.43 -13.01 -2.23
C PHE A 124 -5.57 -13.91 -3.44
N GLU A 125 -5.81 -15.21 -3.25
CA GLU A 125 -6.07 -16.19 -4.33
C GLU A 125 -7.17 -15.75 -5.31
N ASN A 126 -8.16 -14.99 -4.84
CA ASN A 126 -9.32 -14.55 -5.63
C ASN A 126 -9.22 -13.10 -6.11
N ILE A 127 -8.07 -12.45 -5.93
CA ILE A 127 -7.88 -11.03 -6.26
C ILE A 127 -6.75 -10.86 -7.26
N ASP A 128 -7.05 -10.09 -8.31
CA ASP A 128 -6.09 -9.67 -9.31
C ASP A 128 -5.51 -8.29 -8.96
N PHE A 129 -4.26 -8.03 -9.36
CA PHE A 129 -3.64 -6.71 -9.18
C PHE A 129 -4.37 -5.60 -9.95
N ARG A 130 -5.11 -5.95 -11.02
CA ARG A 130 -5.97 -5.03 -11.78
C ARG A 130 -7.08 -4.43 -10.94
N ASP A 131 -7.54 -5.19 -9.95
CA ASP A 131 -8.68 -4.83 -9.11
C ASP A 131 -8.28 -3.93 -7.94
N ILE A 132 -6.98 -3.78 -7.69
CA ILE A 132 -6.44 -3.01 -6.57
C ILE A 132 -5.97 -1.65 -7.05
N ARG A 133 -6.40 -0.60 -6.35
CA ARG A 133 -5.89 0.77 -6.49
C ARG A 133 -5.21 1.20 -5.20
N LEU A 134 -4.01 1.77 -5.32
CA LEU A 134 -3.25 2.29 -4.18
C LEU A 134 -3.56 3.78 -4.01
N VAL A 135 -4.48 4.10 -3.10
CA VAL A 135 -5.12 5.42 -2.97
C VAL A 135 -4.25 6.40 -2.20
N SER A 136 -3.77 6.00 -1.04
CA SER A 136 -2.91 6.81 -0.19
C SER A 136 -2.04 5.95 0.71
N LEU A 137 -1.05 6.59 1.33
CA LEU A 137 -0.29 6.07 2.46
C LEU A 137 -0.52 7.00 3.64
N ASN A 138 -1.07 6.48 4.73
CA ASN A 138 -1.52 7.28 5.88
C ASN A 138 -0.70 6.93 7.12
N TYR A 139 -0.28 7.92 7.89
CA TYR A 139 0.56 7.72 9.08
C TYR A 139 -0.27 7.72 10.35
N TYR A 140 -0.20 6.61 11.10
CA TYR A 140 -0.88 6.41 12.38
C TYR A 140 0.14 5.94 13.41
N ASN A 141 0.27 6.66 14.53
CA ASN A 141 1.04 6.23 15.71
C ASN A 141 2.42 5.60 15.40
N GLY A 142 3.18 6.20 14.48
CA GLY A 142 4.52 5.69 14.14
C GLY A 142 4.57 4.68 12.99
N VAL A 143 3.46 4.41 12.31
CA VAL A 143 3.35 3.40 11.24
C VAL A 143 2.59 3.96 10.05
N TRP A 144 3.10 3.72 8.85
CA TRP A 144 2.39 3.98 7.60
C TRP A 144 1.47 2.82 7.22
N VAL A 145 0.24 3.12 6.79
CA VAL A 145 -0.76 2.14 6.38
C VAL A 145 -1.30 2.54 5.01
N PRO A 146 -1.16 1.71 3.97
CA PRO A 146 -1.69 2.02 2.65
C PRO A 146 -3.21 1.86 2.66
N THR A 147 -3.90 2.89 2.17
CA THR A 147 -5.32 2.76 1.84
C THR A 147 -5.44 2.20 0.45
N LEU A 148 -6.05 1.02 0.35
CA LEU A 148 -6.34 0.36 -0.93
C LEU A 148 -7.83 0.45 -1.25
N ALA A 149 -8.16 0.65 -2.51
CA ALA A 149 -9.51 0.47 -3.03
C ALA A 149 -9.54 -0.78 -3.91
N VAL A 150 -10.44 -1.72 -3.61
CA VAL A 150 -10.57 -3.00 -4.31
C VAL A 150 -11.89 -3.04 -5.05
N THR A 151 -11.79 -3.24 -6.36
CA THR A 151 -12.94 -3.35 -7.27
C THR A 151 -13.37 -4.80 -7.36
N ARG A 152 -14.63 -5.09 -7.03
CA ARG A 152 -15.16 -6.46 -7.13
C ARG A 152 -16.09 -6.62 -8.31
N HIS A 153 -15.81 -7.65 -9.10
CA HIS A 153 -16.70 -8.20 -10.12
C HIS A 153 -17.63 -9.21 -9.42
N GLN A 154 -18.94 -8.99 -9.52
CA GLN A 154 -19.96 -9.91 -8.99
C GLN A 154 -20.19 -11.04 -9.98
#